data_AF-A0A803QYI4-F1
#
_entry.id   AF-A0A803QYI4-F1
#
_cell.length_a   1.000
_cell.length_b   1.000
_cell.length_c   1.000
_cell.angle_alpha   90.00
_cell.angle_beta   90.00
_cell.angle_gamma   90.00
#
_symmetry.space_group_name_H-M   'P 1'
#
loop_
_entity.id
_entity.type
_entity.pdbx_description
1 polymer ?
#
loop_
_entity_poly.entity_id
_entity_poly.type
_entity_poly.pdbx_seq_one_letter_code
_entity_poly.pdbx_strand_id
1 'polypeptide(L)' 'MEANSFDPDLIHAIFKLVWNKRSLEREKNEGADALDCEVGAGTTRKSRSTTANGNALKLSCEFLRMFIAACGCDC' A
#
# COMPACT_ATOMS: atom_id res chain seq x y z
N MET A 1 6.89 -6.92 28.29
CA MET A 1 6.84 -7.98 27.26
C MET A 1 6.61 -7.31 25.93
N GLU A 2 7.68 -6.82 25.30
CA GLU A 2 7.67 -6.09 24.01
C GLU A 2 8.36 -6.93 22.91
N ALA A 3 8.30 -8.26 23.02
CA ALA A 3 9.09 -9.16 22.18
C ALA A 3 8.37 -9.63 20.90
N ASN A 4 7.08 -9.29 20.73
CA ASN A 4 6.23 -9.90 19.68
C ASN A 4 5.55 -8.89 18.74
N SER A 5 5.97 -7.62 18.71
CA SER A 5 5.43 -6.63 17.77
C SER A 5 6.27 -6.59 16.49
N PHE A 6 5.63 -6.31 15.35
CA PHE A 6 6.30 -6.20 14.07
C PHE A 6 7.20 -4.96 14.03
N ASP A 7 8.32 -5.06 13.30
CA ASP A 7 9.17 -3.91 13.02
C ASP A 7 8.40 -2.88 12.16
N PRO A 8 8.23 -1.63 12.63
CA PRO A 8 7.56 -0.57 11.87
C PRO A 8 8.18 -0.33 10.49
N ASP A 9 9.50 -0.49 10.33
CA ASP A 9 10.18 -0.30 9.05
C ASP A 9 9.84 -1.41 8.06
N LEU A 10 9.68 -2.64 8.53
CA LEU A 10 9.20 -3.77 7.72
C LEU A 10 7.77 -3.52 7.23
N ILE A 11 6.87 -3.11 8.13
CA ILE A 11 5.48 -2.78 7.74
C ILE A 11 5.45 -1.64 6.73
N HIS A 12 6.29 -0.62 6.92
CA HIS A 12 6.40 0.49 5.99
C HIS A 12 6.92 0.04 4.61
N ALA A 13 7.86 -0.88 4.55
CA ALA A 13 8.36 -1.47 3.30
C ALA A 13 7.25 -2.24 2.56
N ILE A 14 6.43 -3.01 3.28
CA ILE A 14 5.26 -3.71 2.71
C ILE A 14 4.29 -2.71 2.08
N PHE A 15 3.96 -1.63 2.79
CA PHE A 15 3.06 -0.60 2.26
C PHE A 15 3.61 0.07 1.00
N LYS A 16 4.89 0.45 1.00
CA LYS A 16 5.56 1.02 -0.19
C LYS A 16 5.49 0.06 -1.37
N LEU A 17 5.74 -1.23 -1.16
CA LEU A 17 5.68 -2.24 -2.22
C LEU A 17 4.28 -2.29 -2.86
N VAL A 18 3.23 -2.39 -2.03
CA VAL A 18 1.84 -2.48 -2.51
C VAL A 18 1.40 -1.20 -3.22
N TRP A 19 1.75 -0.03 -2.68
CA TRP A 19 1.40 1.25 -3.30
C TRP A 19 2.16 1.49 -4.60
N ASN A 20 3.45 1.13 -4.67
CA ASN A 20 4.24 1.23 -5.89
C ASN A 20 3.66 0.34 -6.99
N LYS A 21 3.33 -0.92 -6.66
CA LYS A 21 2.67 -1.84 -7.59
C LYS A 21 1.35 -1.23 -8.10
N ARG A 22 0.53 -0.69 -7.20
CA ARG A 22 -0.74 -0.07 -7.57
C ARG A 22 -0.57 1.20 -8.42
N SER A 23 0.47 1.99 -8.18
CA SER A 23 0.79 3.17 -9.00
C SER A 23 1.18 2.75 -10.41
N LEU A 24 2.06 1.74 -10.54
CA LEU A 24 2.51 1.24 -11.83
C LEU A 24 1.36 0.63 -12.66
N GLU A 25 0.45 -0.11 -12.03
CA GLU A 25 -0.73 -0.63 -12.74
C GLU A 25 -1.64 0.49 -13.27
N ARG A 26 -1.74 1.63 -12.57
CA ARG A 26 -2.51 2.79 -13.06
C ARG A 26 -1.85 3.42 -14.27
N GLU A 27 -0.54 3.62 -14.23
CA GLU A 27 0.22 4.16 -15.36
C GLU A 27 0.12 3.24 -16.60
N LYS A 28 0.14 1.90 -16.38
CA LYS A 28 -0.03 0.93 -17.46
C LYS A 28 -1.43 0.94 -18.09
N ASN A 29 -2.48 1.07 -17.27
CA ASN A 29 -3.86 1.13 -17.77
C ASN A 29 -4.19 2.46 -18.47
N GLU A 30 -3.61 3.57 -18.01
CA GLU A 30 -3.72 4.87 -18.71
C GLU A 30 -3.06 4.83 -20.10
N GLY A 31 -2.09 3.93 -20.35
CA GLY A 31 -1.48 3.71 -21.67
C GLY A 31 -2.30 2.85 -22.64
N ALA A 32 -3.26 2.06 -22.16
CA ALA A 32 -4.13 1.23 -23.01
C ALA A 32 -5.45 1.92 -23.40
N ASP A 33 -5.91 2.85 -22.56
CA ASP A 33 -7.15 3.63 -22.77
C ASP A 33 -6.94 4.88 -23.64
N ALA A 34 -5.68 5.24 -23.92
CA ALA A 34 -5.32 6.43 -24.70
C ALA A 34 -5.50 6.29 -26.22
N LEU A 35 -5.94 5.12 -26.72
CA LEU A 35 -6.18 4.89 -28.15
C LEU A 35 -7.65 5.08 -28.59
N ASP A 36 -8.60 5.32 -27.68
CA ASP A 36 -10.03 5.38 -28.03
C ASP A 36 -10.80 6.62 -27.53
N CYS A 37 -10.13 7.63 -26.96
CA CYS A 37 -10.85 8.84 -26.54
C CYS A 37 -10.06 10.11 -26.84
N GLU A 38 -10.41 10.71 -27.99
CA GLU A 38 -9.99 12.05 -28.36
C GLU A 38 -10.72 13.07 -27.48
N VAL A 39 -9.99 14.14 -27.14
CA VAL A 39 -10.46 15.39 -26.51
C VAL A 39 -10.49 15.40 -24.97
N GLY A 40 -9.46 16.04 -24.40
CA GLY A 40 -9.64 16.90 -23.24
C GLY A 40 -8.67 16.68 -22.09
N ALA A 41 -7.71 17.60 -21.97
CA ALA A 41 -6.88 17.86 -20.79
C ALA A 41 -5.90 16.74 -20.37
N GLY A 42 -4.70 16.80 -20.95
CA GLY A 42 -3.51 16.22 -20.36
C GLY A 42 -3.27 16.78 -18.97
N THR A 43 -3.80 16.12 -17.94
CA THR A 43 -3.32 16.30 -16.58
C THR A 43 -2.09 15.43 -16.44
N THR A 44 -0.91 16.02 -16.33
CA THR A 44 0.24 15.32 -15.73
C THR A 44 -0.18 15.00 -14.30
N ARG A 45 -0.80 13.84 -14.09
CA ARG A 45 -1.04 13.29 -12.76
C ARG A 45 0.33 12.86 -12.25
N LYS A 46 1.05 13.80 -11.63
CA LYS A 46 2.14 13.47 -10.71
C LYS A 46 1.52 12.56 -9.66
N SER A 47 1.72 11.24 -9.80
CA SER A 47 1.19 10.23 -8.89
C SER A 47 1.66 10.61 -7.49
N ARG A 48 0.73 11.09 -6.66
CA ARG A 48 1.04 11.51 -5.30
C ARG A 48 1.54 10.28 -4.56
N SER A 49 2.80 10.29 -4.16
CA SER A 49 3.39 9.20 -3.40
C SER A 49 2.56 8.98 -2.13
N THR A 50 1.97 7.79 -2.01
CA THR A 50 1.19 7.41 -0.83
C THR A 50 2.18 6.99 0.27
N THR A 51 1.96 7.46 1.50
CA THR A 51 2.82 7.15 2.65
C THR A 51 1.97 6.84 3.88
N ALA A 52 2.56 6.17 4.88
CA ALA A 52 1.95 5.97 6.20
C ALA A 52 2.64 6.86 7.24
N ASN A 53 1.86 7.47 8.12
CA ASN A 53 2.41 8.16 9.29
C ASN A 53 2.75 7.15 10.41
N GLY A 54 3.52 7.59 11.42
CA GLY A 54 3.99 6.71 12.49
C GLY A 54 2.88 6.06 13.33
N ASN A 55 1.73 6.73 13.51
CA ASN A 55 0.60 6.15 14.23
C ASN A 55 -0.05 5.02 13.42
N ALA A 56 -0.22 5.23 12.11
CA ALA A 56 -0.72 4.21 11.20
C ALA A 56 0.20 2.99 11.17
N LEU A 57 1.54 3.18 11.17
CA LEU A 57 2.50 2.08 11.24
C LEU A 57 2.38 1.29 12.55
N LYS A 58 2.31 1.96 13.71
CA LYS A 58 2.14 1.30 15.01
C LYS A 58 0.86 0.47 15.08
N LEU A 59 -0.27 1.05 14.67
CA LEU A 59 -1.55 0.34 14.64
C LEU A 59 -1.48 -0.88 13.70
N SER A 60 -0.84 -0.72 12.54
CA SER A 60 -0.68 -1.80 11.56
C SER A 60 0.14 -2.96 12.10
N CYS A 61 1.18 -2.70 12.89
CA CYS A 61 1.96 -3.73 13.58
C CYS A 61 1.07 -4.55 14.52
N GLU A 62 0.22 -3.89 15.31
CA GLU A 62 -0.70 -4.57 16.23
C GLU A 62 -1.81 -5.32 15.49
N PHE A 63 -2.37 -4.76 14.43
CA PHE A 63 -3.37 -5.44 13.60
C PHE A 63 -2.82 -6.71 12.98
N LEU A 64 -1.61 -6.67 12.41
CA LEU A 64 -1.00 -7.85 11.79
C LEU A 64 -0.70 -8.94 12.82
N ARG A 65 -0.24 -8.54 14.02
CA ARG A 65 -0.01 -9.45 15.14
C ARG A 65 -1.30 -10.14 15.58
N MET A 66 -2.39 -9.39 15.73
CA MET A 66 -3.69 -9.95 16.08
C MET A 66 -4.24 -10.87 14.99
N PHE A 67 -4.08 -10.49 13.72
CA PHE A 67 -4.53 -11.30 12.58
C PHE A 67 -3.85 -12.67 12.57
N ILE A 68 -2.53 -12.71 12.73
CA ILE A 68 -1.77 -13.96 12.76
C ILE A 68 -2.08 -14.79 14.00
N ALA A 69 -2.17 -14.13 15.17
CA ALA A 69 -2.50 -14.81 16.42
C ALA A 69 -3.91 -15.43 16.40
N ALA A 70 -4.88 -14.73 15.80
CA ALA A 70 -6.24 -15.25 15.63
C ALA A 70 -6.28 -16.42 14.65
N CYS A 71 -5.59 -16.33 13.52
CA CYS A 71 -5.47 -17.45 12.57
C CYS A 71 -4.81 -18.69 13.17
N GLY A 72 -4.00 -18.55 14.21
CA GLY A 72 -3.35 -19.68 14.90
C GLY A 72 -4.28 -20.48 15.83
N CYS A 73 -5.49 -20.02 16.12
CA CYS A 73 -6.42 -20.67 17.04
C CYS A 73 -7.53 -21.48 16.34
N ASP A 74 -7.69 -21.36 15.01
CA ASP A 74 -8.68 -22.10 14.21
C ASP A 74 -8.11 -23.42 13.61
N CYS A 75 -7.10 -24.02 14.27
CA CYS A 75 -6.47 -25.29 13.87
C CYS A 75 -6.78 -26.40 14.87
#